data_AF-A0A1Q4L7R9-F1
#
_entry.id   AF-A0A1Q4L7R9-F1
#
_cell.length_a   1.000
_cell.length_b   1.000
_cell.length_c   1.000
_cell.angle_alpha   90.00
_cell.angle_beta   90.00
_cell.angle_gamma   90.00
#
_symmetry.space_group_name_H-M   'P 1'
#
loop_
_entity.id
_entity.type
_entity.pdbx_description
1 polymer ?
#
loop_
_entity_poly.entity_id
_entity_poly.type
_entity_poly.pdbx_seq_one_letter_code
_entity_poly.pdbx_strand_id
1 'polypeptide(L)'
;MAQKQLQNKKLDNQMWKRKSIFISFIFVFVFSSQIINFLNGYLITMFIIAYIASILWSYFFHASIFKKIVFTHCDNSENQIKKISYKDLKNYYYYRGNVDFLLKFIFSHDYFFADVFKYTLRERKELNKKCLLRKYKGSEKHFYLNRDIDCKDKDGKGTYGCEIHQEKIRLKSFVIYSNWKNICSAGFLILISILIKNMDYQNSLIPGFGNSIKITINQNDIKYLLFMFVFVRLISRGIEVTVAFYNDVVKSKMNRDLDIGNRSTNLKRGHRISLAIHSYLEFVFLFSILYYLKPHYISGILPASILIDGYLDYLLYSGSVSAFNISFDIVNLKPLGKFLHTLQVFLSVNLIVLSVATYLGIKDEMNEYEKADWEEEQRKQNES
;
A
#
# COMPACT_ATOMS: atom_id res chain seq x y z
N MET A 1 -18.79 -36.52 0.33
CA MET A 1 -17.93 -35.80 1.31
C MET A 1 -17.48 -34.42 0.81
N ALA A 2 -16.94 -34.28 -0.41
CA ALA A 2 -16.48 -33.01 -0.98
C ALA A 2 -17.57 -31.91 -1.11
N GLN A 3 -18.80 -32.26 -1.49
CA GLN A 3 -19.91 -31.29 -1.56
C GLN A 3 -20.29 -30.70 -0.19
N LYS A 4 -20.28 -31.52 0.87
CA LYS A 4 -20.54 -31.10 2.25
C LYS A 4 -19.44 -30.16 2.76
N GLN A 5 -18.17 -30.45 2.43
CA GLN A 5 -17.04 -29.56 2.74
C GLN A 5 -17.15 -28.21 2.00
N LEU A 6 -17.56 -28.22 0.72
CA LEU A 6 -17.75 -26.99 -0.05
C LEU A 6 -18.91 -26.14 0.49
N GLN A 7 -20.01 -26.77 0.91
CA GLN A 7 -21.14 -26.08 1.54
C GLN A 7 -20.74 -25.45 2.89
N ASN A 8 -20.03 -26.18 3.74
CA ASN A 8 -19.54 -25.65 5.02
C ASN A 8 -18.60 -24.45 4.80
N LYS A 9 -17.67 -24.54 3.84
CA LYS A 9 -16.76 -23.43 3.49
C LYS A 9 -17.53 -22.19 3.01
N LYS A 10 -18.61 -22.36 2.23
CA LYS A 10 -19.46 -21.24 1.81
C LYS A 10 -20.17 -20.59 3.00
N LEU A 11 -20.68 -21.41 3.92
CA LEU A 11 -21.40 -20.94 5.11
C LEU A 11 -20.48 -20.20 6.08
N ASP A 12 -19.28 -20.73 6.32
CA ASP A 12 -18.24 -20.08 7.12
C ASP A 12 -17.85 -18.72 6.55
N ASN A 13 -17.59 -18.66 5.23
CA ASN A 13 -17.28 -17.40 4.55
C ASN A 13 -18.41 -16.37 4.67
N GLN A 14 -19.67 -16.81 4.60
CA GLN A 14 -20.83 -15.92 4.79
C GLN A 14 -20.92 -15.43 6.23
N MET A 15 -20.70 -16.29 7.23
CA MET A 15 -20.68 -15.88 8.64
C MET A 15 -19.56 -14.87 8.93
N TRP A 16 -18.35 -15.11 8.43
CA TRP A 16 -17.24 -14.16 8.56
C TRP A 16 -17.54 -12.81 7.92
N LYS A 17 -18.17 -12.82 6.74
CA LYS A 17 -18.62 -11.60 6.07
C LYS A 17 -19.64 -10.82 6.91
N ARG A 18 -20.64 -11.51 7.49
CA ARG A 18 -21.65 -10.89 8.38
C ARG A 18 -21.02 -10.31 9.64
N LYS A 19 -20.12 -11.05 10.30
CA LYS A 19 -19.38 -10.58 11.49
C LYS A 19 -18.55 -9.34 11.17
N SER A 20 -17.84 -9.34 10.05
CA SER A 20 -17.05 -8.19 9.60
C SER A 20 -17.92 -6.96 9.35
N ILE A 21 -19.04 -7.11 8.63
CA ILE A 21 -20.01 -6.02 8.39
C ILE A 21 -20.56 -5.47 9.71
N PHE A 22 -20.89 -6.35 10.66
CA PHE A 22 -21.41 -5.94 11.97
C PHE A 22 -20.37 -5.15 12.79
N ILE A 23 -19.11 -5.62 12.82
CA ILE A 23 -18.01 -4.91 13.49
C ILE A 23 -17.77 -3.55 12.82
N SER A 24 -17.76 -3.50 11.48
CA SER A 24 -17.64 -2.24 10.74
C SER A 24 -18.81 -1.30 11.02
N PHE A 25 -20.04 -1.81 11.12
CA PHE A 25 -21.21 -1.00 11.45
C PHE A 25 -21.13 -0.42 12.87
N ILE A 26 -20.77 -1.23 13.87
CA ILE A 26 -20.53 -0.75 15.24
C ILE A 26 -19.46 0.32 15.23
N PHE A 27 -18.36 0.10 14.51
CA PHE A 27 -17.27 1.06 14.43
C PHE A 27 -17.76 2.39 13.82
N VAL A 28 -18.47 2.34 12.69
CA VAL A 28 -19.04 3.55 12.05
C VAL A 28 -20.04 4.24 12.97
N PHE A 29 -20.89 3.50 13.68
CA PHE A 29 -21.89 4.06 14.59
C PHE A 29 -21.27 4.75 15.81
N VAL A 30 -20.29 4.11 16.45
CA VAL A 30 -19.55 4.69 17.59
C VAL A 30 -18.82 5.96 17.15
N PHE A 31 -18.17 5.93 15.98
CA PHE A 31 -17.45 7.09 15.46
C PHE A 31 -18.38 8.19 14.91
N SER A 32 -19.51 7.85 14.29
CA SER A 32 -20.40 8.84 13.66
C SER A 32 -20.96 9.83 14.67
N SER A 33 -21.34 9.38 15.87
CA SER A 33 -21.88 10.27 16.91
C SER A 33 -20.92 11.39 17.32
N GLN A 34 -19.61 11.12 17.37
CA GLN A 34 -18.59 12.11 17.70
C GLN A 34 -18.11 12.89 16.46
N ILE A 35 -18.06 12.23 15.30
CA ILE A 35 -17.64 12.84 14.03
C ILE A 35 -18.68 13.84 13.52
N ILE A 36 -19.98 13.56 13.65
CA ILE A 36 -21.05 14.45 13.15
C ILE A 36 -21.00 15.81 13.85
N ASN A 37 -20.72 15.82 15.17
CA ASN A 37 -20.55 17.08 15.92
C ASN A 37 -19.25 17.81 15.56
N PHE A 38 -18.24 17.08 15.09
CA PHE A 38 -16.98 17.65 14.62
C PHE A 38 -17.08 18.20 13.17
N LEU A 39 -17.96 17.63 12.35
CA LEU A 39 -18.13 17.97 10.95
C LEU A 39 -19.13 19.11 10.75
N ASN A 40 -18.67 20.35 10.93
CA ASN A 40 -19.32 21.50 10.30
C ASN A 40 -19.36 21.28 8.77
N GLY A 41 -20.40 21.76 8.07
CA GLY A 41 -20.56 21.57 6.61
C GLY A 41 -19.31 21.95 5.80
N TYR A 42 -18.56 22.95 6.27
CA TYR A 42 -17.26 23.34 5.70
C TYR A 42 -16.17 22.25 5.82
N LEU A 43 -16.11 21.51 6.93
CA LEU A 43 -15.13 20.42 7.08
C LEU A 43 -15.50 19.21 6.20
N ILE A 44 -16.80 18.99 5.97
CA ILE A 44 -17.27 17.95 5.05
C ILE A 44 -16.83 18.24 3.63
N THR A 45 -16.99 19.48 3.15
CA THR A 45 -16.57 19.85 1.80
C THR A 45 -15.06 19.70 1.63
N MET A 46 -14.26 20.16 2.60
CA MET A 46 -12.81 19.97 2.59
C MET A 46 -12.41 18.49 2.62
N PHE A 47 -13.11 17.66 3.40
CA PHE A 47 -12.89 16.22 3.42
C PHE A 47 -13.19 15.57 2.07
N ILE A 48 -14.30 15.93 1.40
CA ILE A 48 -14.66 15.40 0.08
C ILE A 48 -13.59 15.77 -0.96
N ILE A 49 -13.13 17.03 -0.98
CA ILE A 49 -12.09 17.48 -1.90
C ILE A 49 -10.78 16.71 -1.64
N ALA A 50 -10.36 16.60 -0.38
CA ALA A 50 -9.18 15.84 0.02
C ALA A 50 -9.30 14.35 -0.37
N TYR A 51 -10.48 13.77 -0.21
CA TYR A 51 -10.76 12.38 -0.56
C TYR A 51 -10.66 12.14 -2.07
N ILE A 52 -11.24 13.02 -2.90
CA ILE A 52 -11.10 12.95 -4.36
C ILE A 52 -9.63 13.11 -4.76
N ALA A 53 -8.91 14.07 -4.17
CA ALA A 53 -7.48 14.26 -4.41
C ALA A 53 -6.67 13.02 -4.04
N SER A 54 -7.02 12.32 -2.96
CA SER A 54 -6.37 11.07 -2.54
C SER A 54 -6.62 9.92 -3.53
N ILE A 55 -7.85 9.78 -4.05
CA ILE A 55 -8.16 8.81 -5.11
C ILE A 55 -7.31 9.07 -6.35
N LEU A 56 -7.29 10.32 -6.82
CA LEU A 56 -6.51 10.70 -8.01
C LEU A 56 -5.02 10.43 -7.78
N TRP A 57 -4.49 10.85 -6.62
CA TRP A 57 -3.11 10.61 -6.23
C TRP A 57 -2.78 9.13 -6.31
N SER A 58 -3.60 8.27 -5.71
CA SER A 58 -3.38 6.83 -5.68
C SER A 58 -3.45 6.18 -7.08
N TYR A 59 -4.40 6.60 -7.92
CA TYR A 59 -4.46 6.17 -9.31
C TYR A 59 -3.15 6.52 -10.06
N PHE A 60 -2.74 7.78 -10.04
CA PHE A 60 -1.51 8.22 -10.73
C PHE A 60 -0.26 7.55 -10.15
N PHE A 61 -0.25 7.37 -8.83
CA PHE A 61 0.81 6.71 -8.10
C PHE A 61 1.02 5.29 -8.63
N HIS A 62 -0.01 4.43 -8.57
CA HIS A 62 0.12 3.04 -9.02
C HIS A 62 0.22 2.90 -10.54
N ALA A 63 -0.44 3.77 -11.32
CA ALA A 63 -0.34 3.77 -12.77
C ALA A 63 1.10 4.05 -13.24
N SER A 64 1.81 4.97 -12.59
CA SER A 64 3.21 5.25 -12.92
C SER A 64 4.15 4.07 -12.64
N ILE A 65 3.93 3.34 -11.54
CA ILE A 65 4.72 2.16 -11.18
C ILE A 65 4.44 1.05 -12.18
N PHE A 66 3.16 0.83 -12.50
CA PHE A 66 2.73 -0.10 -13.52
C PHE A 66 3.41 0.18 -14.87
N LYS A 67 3.37 1.44 -15.34
CA LYS A 67 4.03 1.86 -16.60
C LYS A 67 5.52 1.58 -16.57
N LYS A 68 6.20 1.90 -15.47
CA LYS A 68 7.64 1.64 -15.31
C LYS A 68 7.95 0.15 -15.44
N ILE A 69 7.16 -0.73 -14.82
CA ILE A 69 7.39 -2.18 -14.85
C ILE A 69 7.12 -2.78 -16.22
N VAL A 70 6.06 -2.34 -16.89
CA VAL A 70 5.78 -2.76 -18.27
C VAL A 70 6.91 -2.33 -19.20
N PHE A 71 7.42 -1.10 -19.04
CA PHE A 71 8.56 -0.62 -19.82
C PHE A 71 9.85 -1.42 -19.54
N THR A 72 10.13 -1.74 -18.28
CA THR A 72 11.36 -2.47 -17.91
C THR A 72 11.34 -3.94 -18.31
N HIS A 73 10.17 -4.59 -18.33
CA HIS A 73 10.09 -6.05 -18.47
C HIS A 73 9.40 -6.56 -19.76
N CYS A 74 8.85 -5.69 -20.61
CA CYS A 74 8.13 -6.11 -21.83
C CYS A 74 8.74 -5.48 -23.09
N ASP A 75 9.16 -6.31 -24.06
CA ASP A 75 9.84 -5.90 -25.30
C ASP A 75 8.93 -5.12 -26.31
N ASN A 76 7.76 -4.62 -25.91
CA ASN A 76 6.85 -3.86 -26.78
C ASN A 76 5.89 -2.96 -25.97
N SER A 77 6.45 -2.23 -25.00
CA SER A 77 5.71 -1.59 -23.92
C SER A 77 4.73 -0.49 -24.35
N GLU A 78 5.03 0.31 -25.38
CA GLU A 78 4.22 1.50 -25.72
C GLU A 78 2.81 1.15 -26.23
N ASN A 79 2.72 0.21 -27.16
CA ASN A 79 1.44 -0.23 -27.72
C ASN A 79 0.59 -0.98 -26.69
N GLN A 80 1.24 -1.68 -25.75
CA GLN A 80 0.56 -2.38 -24.67
C GLN A 80 0.01 -1.39 -23.63
N ILE A 81 0.76 -0.34 -23.26
CA ILE A 81 0.34 0.68 -22.29
C ILE A 81 -0.90 1.47 -22.78
N LYS A 82 -0.96 1.86 -24.06
CA LYS A 82 -2.10 2.61 -24.61
C LYS A 82 -3.43 1.84 -24.53
N LYS A 83 -3.38 0.50 -24.54
CA LYS A 83 -4.58 -0.37 -24.48
C LYS A 83 -5.12 -0.63 -23.05
N ILE A 84 -4.60 0.03 -22.00
CA ILE A 84 -4.78 -0.45 -20.61
C ILE A 84 -5.86 0.23 -19.76
N SER A 85 -6.50 1.32 -20.15
CA SER A 85 -7.28 2.08 -19.14
C SER A 85 -8.62 1.43 -18.72
N TYR A 86 -9.49 1.07 -19.67
CA TYR A 86 -10.90 0.77 -19.34
C TYR A 86 -11.25 -0.73 -19.28
N LYS A 87 -10.70 -1.52 -20.20
CA LYS A 87 -11.02 -2.96 -20.30
C LYS A 87 -10.58 -3.74 -19.07
N ASP A 88 -9.42 -3.41 -18.50
CA ASP A 88 -8.88 -4.09 -17.33
C ASP A 88 -9.69 -3.77 -16.07
N LEU A 89 -10.14 -2.52 -15.93
CA LEU A 89 -11.00 -2.10 -14.83
C LEU A 89 -12.36 -2.80 -14.87
N LYS A 90 -12.94 -2.95 -16.07
CA LYS A 90 -14.18 -3.70 -16.30
C LYS A 90 -14.01 -5.20 -16.03
N ASN A 91 -12.90 -5.80 -16.47
CA ASN A 91 -12.59 -7.21 -16.22
C ASN A 91 -12.38 -7.47 -14.71
N TYR A 92 -11.67 -6.58 -14.03
CA TYR A 92 -11.47 -6.66 -12.59
C TYR A 92 -12.78 -6.53 -11.81
N TYR A 93 -13.66 -5.60 -12.22
CA TYR A 93 -15.00 -5.47 -11.65
C TYR A 93 -15.79 -6.79 -11.74
N TYR A 94 -15.78 -7.44 -12.91
CA TYR A 94 -16.45 -8.72 -13.12
C TYR A 94 -15.84 -9.83 -12.25
N TYR A 95 -14.52 -9.83 -12.07
CA TYR A 95 -13.81 -10.83 -11.28
C TYR A 95 -14.10 -10.78 -9.77
N ARG A 96 -14.14 -9.58 -9.16
CA ARG A 96 -14.33 -9.42 -7.70
C ARG A 96 -15.79 -9.33 -7.25
N GLY A 97 -16.69 -8.89 -8.12
CA GLY A 97 -18.09 -8.62 -7.80
C GLY A 97 -18.32 -7.25 -7.12
N ASN A 98 -19.54 -6.73 -7.26
CA ASN A 98 -19.86 -5.31 -7.05
C ASN A 98 -19.58 -4.79 -5.62
N VAL A 99 -19.92 -5.57 -4.59
CA VAL A 99 -19.85 -5.10 -3.19
C VAL A 99 -18.40 -4.99 -2.71
N ASP A 100 -17.57 -5.98 -3.01
CA ASP A 100 -16.16 -5.95 -2.61
C ASP A 100 -15.37 -4.87 -3.36
N PHE A 101 -15.68 -4.70 -4.65
CA PHE A 101 -15.14 -3.61 -5.46
C PHE A 101 -15.43 -2.23 -4.84
N LEU A 102 -16.69 -1.97 -4.50
CA LEU A 102 -17.12 -0.67 -3.95
C LEU A 102 -16.55 -0.42 -2.55
N LEU A 103 -16.54 -1.43 -1.68
CA LEU A 103 -15.96 -1.31 -0.33
C LEU A 103 -14.46 -0.99 -0.39
N LYS A 104 -13.70 -1.68 -1.23
CA LYS A 104 -12.27 -1.37 -1.39
C LYS A 104 -12.05 0.02 -1.95
N PHE A 105 -12.81 0.41 -2.98
CA PHE A 105 -12.68 1.73 -3.58
C PHE A 105 -12.97 2.86 -2.57
N ILE A 106 -14.00 2.69 -1.74
CA ILE A 106 -14.41 3.71 -0.76
C ILE A 106 -13.44 3.77 0.43
N PHE A 107 -13.09 2.62 1.01
CA PHE A 107 -12.34 2.61 2.27
C PHE A 107 -10.82 2.55 2.08
N SER A 108 -10.32 2.04 0.96
CA SER A 108 -8.89 1.86 0.71
C SER A 108 -8.58 1.91 -0.78
N HIS A 109 -8.67 3.12 -1.35
CA HIS A 109 -8.40 3.36 -2.75
C HIS A 109 -6.95 2.98 -3.14
N ASP A 110 -5.97 3.09 -2.23
CA ASP A 110 -4.61 2.57 -2.45
C ASP A 110 -4.59 1.05 -2.63
N TYR A 111 -5.25 0.31 -1.75
CA TYR A 111 -5.39 -1.14 -1.93
C TYR A 111 -6.15 -1.49 -3.21
N PHE A 112 -7.21 -0.76 -3.51
CA PHE A 112 -8.00 -0.95 -4.72
C PHE A 112 -7.13 -0.82 -5.98
N PHE A 113 -6.43 0.30 -6.16
CA PHE A 113 -5.62 0.51 -7.36
C PHE A 113 -4.42 -0.44 -7.37
N ALA A 114 -3.77 -0.70 -6.24
CA ALA A 114 -2.72 -1.71 -6.16
C ALA A 114 -3.20 -3.10 -6.61
N ASP A 115 -4.39 -3.53 -6.19
CA ASP A 115 -4.97 -4.83 -6.58
C ASP A 115 -5.36 -4.85 -8.06
N VAL A 116 -5.94 -3.77 -8.59
CA VAL A 116 -6.26 -3.62 -10.03
C VAL A 116 -5.01 -3.76 -10.88
N PHE A 117 -3.94 -2.99 -10.60
CA PHE A 117 -2.72 -3.05 -11.40
C PHE A 117 -1.97 -4.39 -11.24
N LYS A 118 -1.98 -4.98 -10.03
CA LYS A 118 -1.45 -6.34 -9.83
C LYS A 118 -2.27 -7.38 -10.58
N TYR A 119 -3.59 -7.24 -10.66
CA TYR A 119 -4.45 -8.13 -11.45
C TYR A 119 -4.11 -8.01 -12.94
N THR A 120 -3.97 -6.78 -13.46
CA THR A 120 -3.58 -6.55 -14.85
C THR A 120 -2.22 -7.18 -15.20
N LEU A 121 -1.23 -7.11 -14.30
CA LEU A 121 0.08 -7.73 -14.49
C LEU A 121 0.03 -9.27 -14.53
N ARG A 122 -0.98 -9.88 -13.91
CA ARG A 122 -1.19 -11.34 -13.84
C ARG A 122 -1.95 -11.87 -15.04
N GLU A 123 -3.12 -11.28 -15.32
CA GLU A 123 -4.04 -11.82 -16.30
C GLU A 123 -3.62 -11.57 -17.75
N ARG A 124 -2.86 -10.49 -18.01
CA ARG A 124 -2.41 -10.19 -19.36
C ARG A 124 -1.23 -11.06 -19.77
N LYS A 125 -1.55 -12.22 -20.34
CA LYS A 125 -0.57 -13.14 -20.98
C LYS A 125 0.26 -12.47 -22.08
N GLU A 126 -0.24 -11.39 -22.69
CA GLU A 126 0.49 -10.58 -23.69
C GLU A 126 1.74 -9.88 -23.11
N LEU A 127 1.81 -9.69 -21.80
CA LEU A 127 2.98 -9.12 -21.12
C LEU A 127 4.10 -10.16 -20.95
N ASN A 128 3.82 -11.45 -21.15
CA ASN A 128 4.80 -12.52 -21.06
C ASN A 128 5.42 -12.81 -22.43
N LYS A 129 6.73 -13.04 -22.45
CA LYS A 129 7.36 -13.71 -23.59
C LYS A 129 6.82 -15.13 -23.63
N LYS A 130 6.12 -15.48 -24.72
CA LYS A 130 5.55 -16.82 -24.91
C LYS A 130 6.65 -17.86 -24.79
N CYS A 131 6.36 -18.95 -24.06
CA CYS A 131 7.30 -20.06 -23.95
C CYS A 131 7.61 -20.65 -25.34
N LEU A 132 8.89 -20.86 -25.64
CA LEU A 132 9.35 -21.46 -26.91
C LEU A 132 8.82 -22.89 -27.08
N LEU A 133 8.62 -23.60 -25.96
CA LEU A 133 8.07 -24.96 -25.92
C LEU A 133 6.65 -25.07 -26.50
N ARG A 134 5.92 -23.96 -26.62
CA ARG A 134 4.62 -23.94 -27.32
C ARG A 134 4.75 -24.32 -28.80
N LYS A 135 5.90 -24.02 -29.43
CA LYS A 135 6.16 -24.34 -30.85
C LYS A 135 6.74 -25.73 -31.03
N TYR A 136 7.57 -26.17 -30.09
CA TYR A 136 8.29 -27.45 -30.14
C TYR A 136 7.65 -28.43 -29.17
N LYS A 137 6.56 -29.08 -29.61
CA LYS A 137 5.91 -30.16 -28.85
C LYS A 137 6.91 -31.32 -28.70
N GLY A 138 7.44 -31.53 -27.50
CA GLY A 138 8.30 -32.68 -27.19
C GLY A 138 9.46 -32.41 -26.24
N SER A 139 9.93 -31.16 -26.10
CA SER A 139 10.96 -30.83 -25.10
C SER A 139 10.33 -30.37 -23.78
N GLU A 140 10.69 -31.02 -22.69
CA GLU A 140 10.20 -30.66 -21.34
C GLU A 140 11.05 -29.59 -20.66
N LYS A 141 12.24 -29.30 -21.21
CA LYS A 141 13.25 -28.44 -20.60
C LYS A 141 13.37 -27.10 -21.33
N HIS A 142 13.50 -26.02 -20.55
CA HIS A 142 13.70 -24.67 -21.00
C HIS A 142 15.07 -24.18 -20.52
N PHE A 143 15.93 -23.78 -21.46
CA PHE A 143 17.25 -23.23 -21.11
C PHE A 143 17.12 -21.79 -20.60
N TYR A 144 17.45 -21.57 -19.33
CA TYR A 144 17.34 -20.29 -18.64
C TYR A 144 18.57 -20.05 -17.77
N LEU A 145 19.25 -18.90 -17.95
CA LEU A 145 20.47 -18.53 -17.20
C LEU A 145 21.47 -19.69 -17.06
N ASN A 146 21.86 -20.29 -18.19
CA ASN A 146 22.81 -21.41 -18.27
C ASN A 146 22.36 -22.72 -17.61
N ARG A 147 21.05 -22.91 -17.40
CA ARG A 147 20.48 -24.16 -16.86
C ARG A 147 19.27 -24.63 -17.65
N ASP A 148 19.16 -25.95 -17.80
CA ASP A 148 17.94 -26.57 -18.30
C ASP A 148 16.94 -26.77 -17.17
N ILE A 149 15.84 -26.02 -17.21
CA ILE A 149 14.78 -26.05 -16.19
C ILE A 149 13.54 -26.75 -16.75
N ASP A 150 12.99 -27.72 -16.01
CA ASP A 150 11.74 -28.39 -16.37
C ASP A 150 10.58 -27.37 -16.41
N CYS A 151 10.06 -27.14 -17.61
CA CYS A 151 9.05 -26.13 -17.88
C CYS A 151 7.76 -26.79 -18.35
N LYS A 152 7.08 -27.45 -17.41
CA LYS A 152 5.82 -28.15 -17.68
C LYS A 152 4.64 -27.19 -17.75
N ASP A 153 3.64 -27.52 -18.57
CA ASP A 153 2.36 -26.82 -18.57
C ASP A 153 1.63 -27.14 -17.26
N LYS A 154 1.48 -26.14 -16.40
CA LYS A 154 0.75 -26.32 -15.14
C LYS A 154 -0.74 -26.40 -15.44
N ASP A 155 -1.38 -27.46 -14.96
CA ASP A 155 -2.83 -27.71 -15.00
C ASP A 155 -3.44 -27.91 -16.39
N GLY A 156 -2.65 -28.09 -17.46
CA GLY A 156 -3.16 -28.21 -18.83
C GLY A 156 -3.88 -26.96 -19.34
N LYS A 157 -3.65 -25.80 -18.72
CA LYS A 157 -4.27 -24.50 -19.07
C LYS A 157 -3.46 -23.72 -20.10
N GLY A 158 -2.39 -24.31 -20.63
CA GLY A 158 -1.47 -23.65 -21.55
C GLY A 158 -0.73 -22.51 -20.88
N THR A 159 -0.27 -22.69 -19.64
CA THR A 159 0.56 -21.73 -18.89
C THR A 159 1.82 -22.43 -18.39
N TYR A 160 2.95 -22.00 -18.94
CA TYR A 160 4.25 -22.62 -18.71
C TYR A 160 4.97 -22.02 -17.49
N GLY A 161 5.81 -22.82 -16.83
CA GLY A 161 6.59 -22.39 -15.66
C GLY A 161 7.36 -21.08 -15.87
N CYS A 162 8.01 -20.90 -17.02
CA CYS A 162 8.74 -19.68 -17.37
C CYS A 162 7.83 -18.43 -17.47
N GLU A 163 6.58 -18.58 -17.93
CA GLU A 163 5.62 -17.47 -18.06
C GLU A 163 5.12 -17.03 -16.68
N ILE A 164 4.87 -18.00 -15.79
CA ILE A 164 4.51 -17.77 -14.39
C ILE A 164 5.68 -17.10 -13.65
N HIS A 165 6.91 -17.52 -13.92
CA HIS A 165 8.10 -16.92 -13.34
C HIS A 165 8.26 -15.43 -13.74
N GLN A 166 8.08 -15.10 -15.03
CA GLN A 166 8.07 -13.70 -15.50
C GLN A 166 6.98 -12.86 -14.82
N GLU A 167 5.78 -13.41 -14.64
CA GLU A 167 4.70 -12.76 -13.89
C GLU A 167 5.12 -12.47 -12.44
N LYS A 168 5.68 -13.46 -11.73
CA LYS A 168 6.17 -13.29 -10.36
C LYS A 168 7.25 -12.22 -10.26
N ILE A 169 8.17 -12.12 -11.23
CA ILE A 169 9.20 -11.07 -11.27
C ILE A 169 8.54 -9.69 -11.38
N ARG A 170 7.58 -9.50 -12.29
CA ARG A 170 6.90 -8.20 -12.44
C ARG A 170 6.13 -7.81 -11.18
N LEU A 171 5.45 -8.76 -10.54
CA LEU A 171 4.74 -8.50 -9.28
C LEU A 171 5.71 -8.17 -8.14
N LYS A 172 6.84 -8.87 -8.04
CA LYS A 172 7.92 -8.57 -7.08
C LYS A 172 8.40 -7.13 -7.28
N SER A 173 8.75 -6.76 -8.51
CA SER A 173 9.15 -5.40 -8.87
C SER A 173 8.06 -4.37 -8.53
N PHE A 174 6.79 -4.67 -8.78
CA PHE A 174 5.66 -3.80 -8.43
C PHE A 174 5.62 -3.49 -6.94
N VAL A 175 5.72 -4.52 -6.09
CA VAL A 175 5.67 -4.34 -4.64
C VAL A 175 6.87 -3.51 -4.16
N ILE A 176 8.08 -3.82 -4.64
CA ILE A 176 9.31 -3.11 -4.25
C ILE A 176 9.25 -1.63 -4.66
N TYR A 177 8.93 -1.35 -5.93
CA TYR A 177 8.85 0.02 -6.43
C TYR A 177 7.72 0.81 -5.77
N SER A 178 6.56 0.19 -5.52
CA SER A 178 5.46 0.84 -4.81
C SER A 178 5.85 1.30 -3.43
N ASN A 179 6.59 0.47 -2.71
CA ASN A 179 7.02 0.78 -1.36
C ASN A 179 8.05 1.92 -1.30
N TRP A 180 9.07 1.89 -2.17
CA TRP A 180 10.02 3.01 -2.29
C TRP A 180 9.34 4.31 -2.69
N LYS A 181 8.45 4.26 -3.68
CA LYS A 181 7.73 5.44 -4.14
C LYS A 181 6.85 6.02 -3.02
N ASN A 182 6.32 5.19 -2.12
CA ASN A 182 5.52 5.65 -0.98
C ASN A 182 6.37 6.41 0.03
N ILE A 183 7.58 5.92 0.37
CA ILE A 183 8.52 6.68 1.21
C ILE A 183 8.87 8.02 0.57
N CYS A 184 9.23 8.02 -0.73
CA CYS A 184 9.53 9.24 -1.46
C CYS A 184 8.35 10.21 -1.46
N SER A 185 7.13 9.69 -1.63
CA SER A 185 5.89 10.47 -1.56
C SER A 185 5.68 11.06 -0.16
N ALA A 186 5.94 10.30 0.91
CA ALA A 186 5.85 10.80 2.27
C ALA A 186 6.87 11.90 2.52
N GLY A 187 8.14 11.70 2.13
CA GLY A 187 9.18 12.72 2.19
C GLY A 187 8.83 13.99 1.40
N PHE A 188 8.23 13.86 0.22
CA PHE A 188 7.73 15.00 -0.54
C PHE A 188 6.60 15.75 0.19
N LEU A 189 5.68 15.04 0.83
CA LEU A 189 4.62 15.65 1.65
C LEU A 189 5.17 16.35 2.90
N ILE A 190 6.27 15.86 3.48
CA ILE A 190 6.99 16.56 4.56
C ILE A 190 7.44 17.93 4.08
N LEU A 191 8.14 17.98 2.94
CA LEU A 191 8.63 19.24 2.36
C LEU A 191 7.48 20.22 2.09
N ILE A 192 6.39 19.75 1.48
CA ILE A 192 5.18 20.56 1.26
C ILE A 192 4.62 21.10 2.57
N SER A 193 4.54 20.25 3.61
CA SER A 193 3.98 20.64 4.91
C SER A 193 4.83 21.72 5.57
N ILE A 194 6.15 21.61 5.51
CA ILE A 194 7.08 22.63 6.01
C ILE A 194 6.90 23.95 5.25
N LEU A 195 6.85 23.90 3.91
CA LEU A 195 6.65 25.09 3.08
C LEU A 195 5.33 25.81 3.42
N ILE A 196 4.23 25.07 3.56
CA ILE A 196 2.91 25.64 3.90
C ILE A 196 2.92 26.28 5.29
N LYS A 197 3.60 25.70 6.29
CA LYS A 197 3.71 26.32 7.62
C LYS A 197 4.58 27.58 7.56
N ASN A 198 5.69 27.56 6.82
CA ASN A 198 6.60 28.71 6.70
C ASN A 198 5.98 29.90 5.95
N MET A 199 5.08 29.66 4.99
CA MET A 199 4.31 30.72 4.31
C MET A 199 3.41 31.52 5.27
N ASP A 200 3.03 30.95 6.40
CA ASP A 200 2.25 31.63 7.45
C ASP A 200 3.07 32.74 8.11
N TYR A 201 4.38 32.53 8.25
CA TYR A 201 5.28 33.47 8.92
C TYR A 201 5.57 34.72 8.06
N GLN A 202 5.70 34.56 6.73
CA GLN A 202 6.08 35.68 5.85
C GLN A 202 4.93 36.64 5.51
N ASN A 203 3.67 36.18 5.48
CA ASN A 203 2.53 37.07 5.24
C ASN A 203 2.26 38.07 6.37
N SER A 204 2.93 37.92 7.52
CA SER A 204 2.92 38.89 8.61
C SER A 204 3.91 40.04 8.42
N LEU A 205 4.85 39.98 7.46
CA LEU A 205 6.06 40.84 7.49
C LEU A 205 6.44 41.54 6.18
N ILE A 206 5.70 41.39 5.07
CA ILE A 206 6.03 42.09 3.81
C ILE A 206 4.95 43.13 3.45
N PRO A 207 5.08 44.39 3.91
CA PRO A 207 4.34 45.51 3.34
C PRO A 207 5.06 45.94 2.06
N GLY A 208 4.53 45.60 0.87
CA GLY A 208 5.03 46.29 -0.33
C GLY A 208 4.86 45.67 -1.72
N PHE A 209 4.33 44.46 -1.89
CA PHE A 209 4.21 43.88 -3.25
C PHE A 209 2.76 43.63 -3.69
N GLY A 210 2.25 44.58 -4.48
CA GLY A 210 1.45 44.36 -5.70
C GLY A 210 0.14 43.57 -5.60
N ASN A 211 -0.98 44.29 -5.63
CA ASN A 211 -2.35 43.79 -5.81
C ASN A 211 -2.63 43.19 -7.20
N SER A 212 -2.04 42.06 -7.58
CA SER A 212 -2.45 41.38 -8.81
C SER A 212 -2.60 39.89 -8.58
N ILE A 213 -3.87 39.49 -8.41
CA ILE A 213 -4.37 38.12 -8.17
C ILE A 213 -4.30 37.71 -6.68
N LYS A 214 -5.17 38.31 -5.86
CA LYS A 214 -5.56 37.72 -4.57
C LYS A 214 -6.41 36.48 -4.85
N ILE A 215 -5.76 35.34 -5.08
CA ILE A 215 -6.38 34.06 -4.76
C ILE A 215 -6.52 34.06 -3.24
N THR A 216 -7.68 34.51 -2.75
CA THR A 216 -8.03 34.55 -1.32
C THR A 216 -8.32 33.13 -0.81
N ILE A 217 -7.48 32.15 -1.14
CA ILE A 217 -7.52 30.86 -0.46
C ILE A 217 -6.90 31.13 0.91
N ASN A 218 -7.74 31.12 1.93
CA ASN A 218 -7.31 31.25 3.31
C ASN A 218 -6.28 30.15 3.60
N GLN A 219 -5.10 30.53 4.10
CA GLN A 219 -4.00 29.59 4.35
C GLN A 219 -4.39 28.47 5.32
N ASN A 220 -5.33 28.76 6.23
CA ASN A 220 -5.90 27.75 7.10
C ASN A 220 -6.60 26.64 6.31
N ASP A 221 -7.30 26.98 5.23
CA ASP A 221 -8.02 26.06 4.34
C ASP A 221 -7.05 25.10 3.65
N ILE A 222 -5.89 25.60 3.21
CA ILE A 222 -4.84 24.76 2.62
C ILE A 222 -4.30 23.78 3.66
N LYS A 223 -4.03 24.23 4.89
CA LYS A 223 -3.61 23.36 5.98
C LYS A 223 -4.67 22.30 6.32
N TYR A 224 -5.96 22.68 6.31
CA TYR A 224 -7.06 21.74 6.51
C TYR A 224 -7.14 20.71 5.40
N LEU A 225 -7.07 21.15 4.14
CA LEU A 225 -7.13 20.28 2.99
C LEU A 225 -5.96 19.29 2.99
N LEU A 226 -4.75 19.75 3.26
CA LEU A 226 -3.58 18.88 3.35
C LEU A 226 -3.66 17.92 4.53
N PHE A 227 -4.12 18.38 5.70
CA PHE A 227 -4.34 17.51 6.86
C PHE A 227 -5.34 16.41 6.54
N MET A 228 -6.50 16.75 5.95
CA MET A 228 -7.51 15.78 5.55
C MET A 228 -7.00 14.82 4.46
N PHE A 229 -6.22 15.33 3.50
CA PHE A 229 -5.62 14.51 2.45
C PHE A 229 -4.65 13.47 3.04
N VAL A 230 -3.74 13.90 3.92
CA VAL A 230 -2.79 13.00 4.60
C VAL A 230 -3.54 12.01 5.49
N PHE A 231 -4.58 12.44 6.19
CA PHE A 231 -5.39 11.58 7.04
C PHE A 231 -6.12 10.48 6.26
N VAL A 232 -6.81 10.84 5.17
CA VAL A 232 -7.48 9.88 4.28
C VAL A 232 -6.47 8.90 3.68
N ARG A 233 -5.33 9.41 3.21
CA ARG A 233 -4.26 8.59 2.65
C ARG A 233 -3.68 7.62 3.69
N LEU A 234 -3.45 8.08 4.93
CA LEU A 234 -2.95 7.26 6.03
C LEU A 234 -3.88 6.06 6.29
N ILE A 235 -5.20 6.28 6.35
CA ILE A 235 -6.18 5.21 6.56
C ILE A 235 -6.17 4.23 5.39
N SER A 236 -6.25 4.74 4.16
CA SER A 236 -6.25 3.93 2.94
C SER A 236 -4.99 3.06 2.85
N ARG A 237 -3.82 3.66 3.11
CA ARG A 237 -2.52 2.98 3.13
C ARG A 237 -2.38 2.00 4.29
N GLY A 238 -2.86 2.35 5.48
CA GLY A 238 -2.89 1.46 6.65
C GLY A 238 -3.63 0.16 6.36
N ILE A 239 -4.78 0.23 5.68
CA ILE A 239 -5.54 -0.93 5.23
C ILE A 239 -4.76 -1.72 4.17
N GLU A 240 -4.20 -1.07 3.15
CA GLU A 240 -3.41 -1.74 2.11
C GLU A 240 -2.27 -2.55 2.71
N VAL A 241 -1.45 -1.92 3.56
CA VAL A 241 -0.28 -2.54 4.21
C VAL A 241 -0.73 -3.71 5.09
N THR A 242 -1.71 -3.50 5.97
CA THR A 242 -2.20 -4.55 6.87
C THR A 242 -2.73 -5.76 6.09
N VAL A 243 -3.53 -5.53 5.05
CA VAL A 243 -4.09 -6.60 4.21
C VAL A 243 -2.98 -7.28 3.39
N ALA A 244 -2.00 -6.54 2.88
CA ALA A 244 -0.88 -7.11 2.14
C ALA A 244 -0.03 -8.03 3.02
N PHE A 245 0.37 -7.58 4.22
CA PHE A 245 1.15 -8.39 5.15
C PHE A 245 0.34 -9.57 5.70
N TYR A 246 -0.94 -9.40 6.02
CA TYR A 246 -1.79 -10.51 6.45
C TYR A 246 -1.88 -11.61 5.38
N ASN A 247 -2.09 -11.23 4.11
CA ASN A 247 -2.12 -12.19 3.02
C ASN A 247 -0.77 -12.86 2.78
N ASP A 248 0.35 -12.16 3.00
CA ASP A 248 1.68 -12.73 2.84
C ASP A 248 2.06 -13.71 3.96
N VAL A 249 1.70 -13.41 5.21
CA VAL A 249 2.14 -14.19 6.39
C VAL A 249 1.14 -15.25 6.82
N VAL A 250 -0.15 -14.92 6.88
CA VAL A 250 -1.18 -15.79 7.47
C VAL A 250 -1.80 -16.68 6.41
N LYS A 251 -2.26 -16.08 5.31
CA LYS A 251 -2.98 -16.82 4.25
C LYS A 251 -2.07 -17.80 3.52
N SER A 252 -0.79 -17.48 3.35
CA SER A 252 0.20 -18.39 2.76
C SER A 252 0.42 -19.66 3.61
N LYS A 253 0.28 -19.58 4.94
CA LYS A 253 0.49 -20.70 5.87
C LYS A 253 -0.75 -21.59 6.08
N MET A 254 -1.96 -21.05 5.92
CA MET A 254 -3.21 -21.78 6.23
C MET A 254 -3.69 -22.72 5.13
N ASN A 255 -3.25 -22.54 3.88
CA ASN A 255 -3.62 -23.45 2.79
C ASN A 255 -2.70 -24.68 2.83
N ARG A 256 -3.21 -25.78 3.39
CA ARG A 256 -2.51 -27.08 3.60
C ARG A 256 -2.02 -27.77 2.32
N ASP A 257 -2.43 -27.34 1.13
CA ASP A 257 -2.19 -28.03 -0.15
C ASP A 257 -1.29 -27.25 -1.12
N LEU A 258 -0.49 -26.29 -0.64
CA LEU A 258 0.50 -25.64 -1.50
C LEU A 258 1.82 -26.37 -1.33
N ASP A 259 2.24 -27.09 -2.38
CA ASP A 259 3.66 -27.24 -2.70
C ASP A 259 4.32 -25.88 -2.38
N ILE A 260 5.27 -25.90 -1.46
CA ILE A 260 5.78 -24.74 -0.72
C ILE A 260 6.36 -23.63 -1.66
N GLY A 261 6.48 -23.91 -2.98
CA GLY A 261 6.85 -22.98 -4.05
C GLY A 261 5.73 -22.18 -4.77
N ASN A 262 4.45 -22.36 -4.45
CA ASN A 262 3.34 -21.62 -5.10
C ASN A 262 3.01 -20.27 -4.41
N ARG A 263 4.04 -19.52 -4.00
CA ARG A 263 3.89 -18.14 -3.49
C ARG A 263 3.41 -17.19 -4.59
N SER A 264 2.54 -16.24 -4.26
CA SER A 264 1.99 -15.24 -5.19
C SER A 264 3.02 -14.20 -5.65
N THR A 265 4.10 -14.03 -4.91
CA THR A 265 5.24 -13.18 -5.27
C THR A 265 6.55 -13.87 -4.91
N ASN A 266 7.60 -13.64 -5.69
CA ASN A 266 8.95 -14.14 -5.42
C ASN A 266 9.73 -13.18 -4.48
N LEU A 267 9.11 -12.80 -3.36
CA LEU A 267 9.76 -11.94 -2.37
C LEU A 267 10.62 -12.79 -1.42
N LYS A 268 11.93 -12.65 -1.55
CA LYS A 268 12.95 -13.19 -0.62
C LYS A 268 12.75 -12.61 0.79
N ARG A 269 13.22 -13.34 1.81
CA ARG A 269 13.12 -12.91 3.22
C ARG A 269 13.61 -11.46 3.45
N GLY A 270 14.77 -11.10 2.90
CA GLY A 270 15.35 -9.75 3.01
C GLY A 270 14.44 -8.66 2.43
N HIS A 271 13.79 -8.92 1.28
CA HIS A 271 12.86 -7.97 0.68
C HIS A 271 11.61 -7.75 1.53
N ARG A 272 11.14 -8.76 2.27
CA ARG A 272 9.97 -8.63 3.15
C ARG A 272 10.27 -7.81 4.40
N ILE A 273 11.45 -8.01 4.97
CA ILE A 273 11.93 -7.20 6.10
C ILE A 273 12.11 -5.75 5.65
N SER A 274 12.75 -5.54 4.50
CA SER A 274 12.87 -4.21 3.88
C SER A 274 11.49 -3.59 3.61
N LEU A 275 10.52 -4.37 3.13
CA LEU A 275 9.14 -3.92 2.92
C LEU A 275 8.52 -3.35 4.20
N ALA A 276 8.71 -4.06 5.32
CA ALA A 276 8.17 -3.66 6.62
C ALA A 276 8.87 -2.43 7.18
N ILE A 277 10.20 -2.36 7.13
CA ILE A 277 10.99 -1.21 7.60
C ILE A 277 10.58 0.05 6.84
N HIS A 278 10.46 -0.04 5.52
CA HIS A 278 10.04 1.07 4.69
C HIS A 278 8.60 1.53 4.97
N SER A 279 7.67 0.58 5.16
CA SER A 279 6.29 0.90 5.55
C SER A 279 6.22 1.52 6.95
N TYR A 280 7.10 1.09 7.86
CA TYR A 280 7.24 1.67 9.19
C TYR A 280 7.73 3.13 9.12
N LEU A 281 8.79 3.40 8.36
CA LEU A 281 9.29 4.77 8.13
C LEU A 281 8.24 5.66 7.45
N GLU A 282 7.51 5.12 6.46
CA GLU A 282 6.40 5.82 5.82
C GLU A 282 5.34 6.25 6.84
N PHE A 283 4.90 5.36 7.73
CA PHE A 283 3.92 5.72 8.76
C PHE A 283 4.46 6.75 9.74
N VAL A 284 5.72 6.63 10.18
CA VAL A 284 6.34 7.65 11.04
C VAL A 284 6.26 9.04 10.39
N PHE A 285 6.55 9.14 9.09
CA PHE A 285 6.44 10.39 8.31
C PHE A 285 5.00 10.89 8.15
N LEU A 286 4.05 10.00 7.83
CA LEU A 286 2.65 10.41 7.67
C LEU A 286 2.03 10.90 8.98
N PHE A 287 2.30 10.22 10.10
CA PHE A 287 1.83 10.64 11.41
C PHE A 287 2.49 11.95 11.87
N SER A 288 3.78 12.13 11.65
CA SER A 288 4.46 13.39 12.01
C SER A 288 3.93 14.58 11.21
N ILE A 289 3.57 14.39 9.93
CA ILE A 289 2.89 15.43 9.15
C ILE A 289 1.54 15.82 9.80
N LEU A 290 0.73 14.86 10.22
CA LEU A 290 -0.54 15.14 10.90
C LEU A 290 -0.33 15.90 12.21
N TYR A 291 0.64 15.46 13.02
CA TYR A 291 1.01 16.12 14.27
C TYR A 291 1.49 17.56 14.03
N TYR A 292 2.25 17.79 12.95
CA TYR A 292 2.79 19.10 12.58
C TYR A 292 1.75 20.07 12.03
N LEU A 293 0.84 19.62 11.16
CA LEU A 293 -0.10 20.49 10.47
C LEU A 293 -1.20 21.05 11.38
N LYS A 294 -1.71 20.24 12.30
CA LYS A 294 -2.82 20.63 13.20
C LYS A 294 -2.67 20.00 14.60
N PRO A 295 -1.65 20.38 15.37
CA PRO A 295 -1.41 19.80 16.71
C PRO A 295 -2.60 19.99 17.67
N HIS A 296 -3.31 21.12 17.56
CA HIS A 296 -4.47 21.44 18.40
C HIS A 296 -5.67 20.50 18.21
N TYR A 297 -5.79 19.78 17.09
CA TYR A 297 -6.82 18.74 16.94
C TYR A 297 -6.46 17.42 17.62
N ILE A 298 -5.19 17.25 17.97
CA ILE A 298 -4.63 16.00 18.43
C ILE A 298 -4.42 16.07 19.94
N SER A 299 -3.76 17.11 20.44
CA SER A 299 -3.54 17.36 21.87
C SER A 299 -3.72 18.84 22.19
N GLY A 300 -4.22 19.11 23.39
CA GLY A 300 -4.25 20.47 23.94
C GLY A 300 -2.85 21.01 24.31
N ILE A 301 -1.88 20.12 24.54
CA ILE A 301 -0.56 20.46 25.09
C ILE A 301 0.59 20.32 24.08
N LEU A 302 0.44 19.54 23.00
CA LEU A 302 1.44 19.54 21.91
C LEU A 302 1.79 20.97 21.42
N PRO A 303 0.83 21.90 21.29
CA PRO A 303 1.13 23.28 20.91
C PRO A 303 1.90 24.08 21.99
N ALA A 304 1.80 23.69 23.27
CA ALA A 304 2.28 24.46 24.42
C ALA A 304 3.63 23.95 24.96
N SER A 305 3.96 22.67 24.75
CA SER A 305 5.18 22.03 25.24
C SER A 305 6.34 22.07 24.25
N ILE A 306 6.05 22.25 22.96
CA ILE A 306 7.06 22.34 21.90
C ILE A 306 7.36 23.84 21.70
N LEU A 307 8.21 24.39 22.56
CA LEU A 307 8.75 25.76 22.45
C LEU A 307 9.70 25.94 21.23
N ILE A 308 9.95 24.87 20.47
CA ILE A 308 10.81 24.87 19.28
C ILE A 308 9.93 24.50 18.08
N ASP A 309 9.58 25.48 17.25
CA ASP A 309 8.61 25.34 16.14
C ASP A 309 9.01 24.38 14.99
N GLY A 310 10.06 23.59 15.17
CA GLY A 310 10.68 22.73 14.18
C GLY A 310 9.91 21.45 13.90
N TYR A 311 9.87 21.05 12.63
CA TYR A 311 9.29 19.77 12.20
C TYR A 311 9.92 18.54 12.87
N LEU A 312 11.19 18.64 13.28
CA LEU A 312 11.96 17.55 13.88
C LEU A 312 11.29 17.00 15.15
N ASP A 313 10.72 17.85 16.00
CA ASP A 313 10.10 17.42 17.25
C ASP A 313 8.86 16.55 17.01
N TYR A 314 8.07 16.90 16.00
CA TYR A 314 6.92 16.10 15.56
C TYR A 314 7.34 14.76 14.93
N LEU A 315 8.49 14.74 14.25
CA LEU A 315 9.08 13.52 13.72
C LEU A 315 9.58 12.59 14.83
N LEU A 316 10.28 13.13 15.82
CA LEU A 316 10.76 12.39 16.99
C LEU A 316 9.58 11.89 17.84
N TYR A 317 8.56 12.71 18.04
CA TYR A 317 7.32 12.30 18.71
C TYR A 317 6.67 11.11 17.98
N SER A 318 6.46 11.23 16.67
CA SER A 318 5.92 10.12 15.86
C SER A 318 6.80 8.87 15.94
N GLY A 319 8.11 9.01 15.83
CA GLY A 319 9.06 7.91 15.96
C GLY A 319 8.96 7.21 17.33
N SER A 320 8.84 7.99 18.41
CA SER A 320 8.73 7.46 19.77
C SER A 320 7.44 6.67 20.00
N VAL A 321 6.30 7.17 19.49
CA VAL A 321 5.00 6.49 19.55
C VAL A 321 5.06 5.16 18.79
N SER A 322 5.64 5.17 17.58
CA SER A 322 5.76 3.97 16.75
C SER A 322 6.75 2.93 17.29
N ALA A 323 7.86 3.36 17.93
CA ALA A 323 8.92 2.46 18.37
C ALA A 323 8.66 1.88 19.76
N PHE A 324 8.21 2.71 20.69
CA PHE A 324 8.13 2.36 22.11
C PHE A 324 6.70 2.24 22.62
N ASN A 325 5.69 2.56 21.80
CA ASN A 325 4.30 2.72 22.24
C ASN A 325 4.16 3.68 23.43
N ILE A 326 5.11 4.61 23.58
CA ILE A 326 5.08 5.63 24.63
C ILE A 326 4.38 6.85 24.05
N SER A 327 3.22 7.20 24.61
CA SER A 327 2.67 8.56 24.52
C SER A 327 3.01 9.31 25.78
N PHE A 328 3.71 10.43 25.64
CA PHE A 328 4.06 11.29 26.76
C PHE A 328 2.84 11.95 27.43
N ASP A 329 1.65 11.92 26.81
CA ASP A 329 0.48 12.60 27.36
C ASP A 329 -0.88 12.04 26.86
N ILE A 330 -1.33 10.90 27.39
CA ILE A 330 -2.65 10.31 27.03
C ILE A 330 -3.81 11.15 27.54
N VAL A 331 -3.63 11.82 28.69
CA VAL A 331 -4.70 12.51 29.43
C VAL A 331 -5.21 13.70 28.61
N ASN A 332 -4.32 14.43 27.95
CA ASN A 332 -4.68 15.62 27.18
C ASN A 332 -4.93 15.36 25.68
N LEU A 333 -4.96 14.09 25.25
CA LEU A 333 -5.34 13.75 23.87
C LEU A 333 -6.83 13.98 23.65
N LYS A 334 -7.15 14.70 22.56
CA LYS A 334 -8.51 14.80 22.04
C LYS A 334 -8.94 13.47 21.40
N PRO A 335 -10.25 13.24 21.16
CA PRO A 335 -10.73 11.97 20.57
C PRO A 335 -10.01 11.59 19.27
N LEU A 336 -9.78 12.55 18.37
CA LEU A 336 -9.01 12.31 17.14
C LEU A 336 -7.56 11.92 17.43
N GLY A 337 -6.92 12.56 18.40
CA GLY A 337 -5.57 12.22 18.83
C GLY A 337 -5.47 10.82 19.43
N LYS A 338 -6.45 10.40 20.24
CA LYS A 338 -6.54 9.03 20.77
C LYS A 338 -6.68 8.00 19.64
N PHE A 339 -7.50 8.32 18.63
CA PHE A 339 -7.67 7.48 17.45
C PHE A 339 -6.37 7.35 16.65
N LEU A 340 -5.72 8.47 16.34
CA LEU A 340 -4.45 8.48 15.60
C LEU A 340 -3.35 7.72 16.34
N HIS A 341 -3.22 7.96 17.65
CA HIS A 341 -2.25 7.26 18.48
C HIS A 341 -2.51 5.74 18.47
N THR A 342 -3.75 5.32 18.71
CA THR A 342 -4.13 3.90 18.68
C THR A 342 -3.88 3.27 17.31
N LEU A 343 -4.21 3.98 16.23
CA LEU A 343 -3.96 3.53 14.87
C LEU A 343 -2.45 3.39 14.60
N GLN A 344 -1.64 4.34 15.05
CA GLN A 344 -0.18 4.31 14.90
C GLN A 344 0.42 3.09 15.59
N VAL A 345 0.09 2.89 16.87
CA VAL A 345 0.52 1.73 17.66
C VAL A 345 0.07 0.43 16.99
N PHE A 346 -1.20 0.35 16.57
CA PHE A 346 -1.74 -0.85 15.91
C PHE A 346 -0.99 -1.18 14.62
N LEU A 347 -0.75 -0.20 13.74
CA LEU A 347 -0.01 -0.39 12.49
C LEU A 347 1.45 -0.79 12.76
N SER A 348 2.12 -0.13 13.71
CA SER A 348 3.50 -0.45 14.11
C SER A 348 3.62 -1.87 14.66
N VAL A 349 2.73 -2.27 15.57
CA VAL A 349 2.70 -3.63 16.13
C VAL A 349 2.43 -4.66 15.05
N ASN A 350 1.47 -4.43 14.16
CA ASN A 350 1.21 -5.35 13.04
C ASN A 350 2.44 -5.54 12.15
N LEU A 351 3.14 -4.47 11.81
CA LEU A 351 4.37 -4.56 11.02
C LEU A 351 5.47 -5.35 11.74
N ILE A 352 5.69 -5.09 13.03
CA ILE A 352 6.71 -5.77 13.83
C ILE A 352 6.36 -7.27 13.97
N VAL A 353 5.15 -7.59 14.44
CA VAL A 353 4.71 -8.96 14.69
C VAL A 353 4.74 -9.79 13.40
N LEU A 354 4.24 -9.24 12.29
CA LEU A 354 4.24 -9.95 11.01
C LEU A 354 5.66 -10.10 10.45
N SER A 355 6.56 -9.13 10.68
CA SER A 355 7.97 -9.25 10.30
C SER A 355 8.69 -10.34 11.10
N VAL A 356 8.45 -10.42 12.41
CA VAL A 356 9.00 -11.47 13.28
C VAL A 356 8.45 -12.84 12.89
N ALA A 357 7.14 -12.94 12.63
CA ALA A 357 6.50 -14.19 12.19
C ALA A 357 7.00 -14.67 10.81
N THR A 358 7.34 -13.73 9.92
CA THR A 358 8.00 -13.99 8.63
C THR A 358 9.43 -14.48 8.85
N TYR A 359 10.15 -13.82 9.77
CA TYR A 359 11.53 -14.17 10.10
C TYR A 359 11.62 -15.58 10.71
N LEU A 360 10.74 -15.94 11.64
CA LEU A 360 10.79 -17.23 12.34
C LEU A 360 10.18 -18.38 11.53
N GLY A 361 9.15 -18.10 10.74
CA GLY A 361 8.27 -19.15 10.24
C GLY A 361 8.38 -19.48 8.76
N ILE A 362 9.34 -18.94 8.01
CA ILE A 362 9.45 -19.16 6.57
C ILE A 362 10.80 -19.78 6.23
N LYS A 363 10.81 -21.07 5.87
CA LYS A 363 11.92 -21.66 5.12
C LYS A 363 11.92 -21.04 3.73
N ASP A 364 13.06 -20.50 3.30
CA ASP A 364 13.17 -19.88 1.97
C ASP A 364 13.42 -20.95 0.92
N GLU A 365 12.40 -21.75 0.62
CA GLU A 365 12.43 -22.71 -0.48
C GLU A 365 12.21 -21.96 -1.79
N MET A 366 13.19 -22.08 -2.69
CA MET A 366 13.22 -21.45 -4.01
C MET A 366 12.93 -22.51 -5.07
N ASN A 367 12.12 -22.16 -6.07
CA ASN A 367 11.98 -23.01 -7.26
C ASN A 367 13.23 -22.89 -8.18
N GLU A 368 13.37 -23.78 -9.15
CA GLU A 368 14.56 -23.83 -10.01
C GLU A 368 14.85 -22.52 -10.78
N TYR A 369 13.81 -21.80 -11.21
CA TYR A 369 13.99 -20.48 -11.82
C TYR A 369 14.50 -19.46 -10.80
N GLU A 370 13.98 -19.49 -9.59
CA GLU A 370 14.39 -18.58 -8.50
C GLU A 370 15.82 -18.86 -8.02
N LYS A 371 16.24 -20.13 -8.03
CA LYS A 371 17.63 -20.53 -7.78
C LYS A 371 18.57 -19.98 -8.85
N ALA A 372 18.21 -20.12 -10.13
CA ALA A 372 18.99 -19.60 -11.24
C ALA A 372 19.16 -18.07 -11.15
N ASP A 373 18.09 -17.34 -10.85
CA ASP A 373 18.14 -15.89 -10.59
C ASP A 373 19.08 -15.52 -9.43
N TRP A 374 19.01 -16.27 -8.33
CA TRP A 374 19.83 -15.99 -7.14
C TRP A 374 21.32 -16.18 -7.42
N GLU A 375 21.70 -17.24 -8.13
CA GLU A 375 23.10 -17.49 -8.47
C GLU A 375 23.65 -16.45 -9.44
N GLU A 376 22.85 -16.00 -10.40
CA GLU A 376 23.23 -14.93 -11.31
C GLU A 376 23.39 -13.59 -10.58
N GLU A 377 22.52 -13.29 -9.61
CA GLU A 377 22.68 -12.13 -8.72
C GLU A 377 23.98 -12.21 -7.90
N GLN A 378 24.31 -13.38 -7.34
CA GLN A 378 25.56 -13.59 -6.60
C GLN A 378 26.79 -13.43 -7.49
N ARG A 379 26.74 -13.96 -8.71
CA ARG A 379 27.84 -13.84 -9.68
C ARG A 379 28.11 -12.36 -10.00
N LYS A 380 27.07 -11.58 -10.29
CA LYS A 380 27.20 -10.13 -10.55
C LYS A 380 27.77 -9.35 -9.36
N GLN A 381 27.41 -9.74 -8.13
CA GLN A 381 27.93 -9.11 -6.92
C GLN A 381 29.42 -9.40 -6.69
N ASN A 382 29.90 -10.57 -7.11
CA ASN A 382 31.32 -10.92 -6.99
C ASN A 382 32.16 -10.28 -8.11
N GLU A 383 31.54 -9.88 -9.22
CA GLU A 383 32.19 -9.22 -10.35
C GLU A 383 32.25 -7.69 -10.19
N SER A 384 31.43 -7.10 -9.30
CA SER A 384 31.38 -5.66 -8.98
C SER A 384 32.21 -5.30 -7.76
#